data_AF-A0A1X7VLE2-F1
#
_entry.id   AF-A0A1X7VLE2-F1
#
_cell.length_a   1.000
_cell.length_b   1.000
_cell.length_c   1.000
_cell.angle_alpha   90.00
_cell.angle_beta   90.00
_cell.angle_gamma   90.00
#
_symmetry.space_group_name_H-M   'P 1'
#
loop_
_entity.id
_entity.type
_entity.pdbx_description
1 polymer ?
#
loop_
_entity_poly.entity_id
_entity_poly.type
_entity_poly.pdbx_seq_one_letter_code
_entity_poly.pdbx_strand_id
1 'polypeptide(L)'
;MLLYFFLLHILGGFLVEGWHPSSSVPCSPPPGYLPLPCRVIRELNSTSERLPPITYGVNVCRVLKRNLVSVYNYHWQTRCGWLYQHYSYVWRCSQQCVPAGTCSDTTTIQVSSRDQCCDGFMPRPPVKRSHLYQFYSQFFIPVVSQPSGCPLAWASTLYRCLEIHSLTSFLTLVMIANRTSELNTTDADLTIFAPPNAAIDALNLSSVREVEHFLSNHILREDKKSERLTHNLMLQSDNGTTLYVTVVDHYYYIPLIYGHSVQRYTHGANPYSYNYYNTHQSQYILLGTDRYITGSHIINPDSCSISKGSLHLLNWHIPYSPYRLSYLLQASSNYSRFKTALDATGVTNFLDSSPSPHTILAPVDAAFESWPELLWQCLLYFDRRPLNSILLFHIATGTEYYSSLLQRKWLATRLNQHIQLFNTANEVFLTSDRVPILHRDQAASDGVLHGIGFILMPDNVDFGQCQPFASVTPTPAMSPTPSMAASPTPLPPIISSDLNDFLSEASILPSLTPTPTTNLSNNGAEGGSHK
;
A
#
# COMPACT_ATOMS: atom_id res chain seq x y z
N MET A 1 44.22 -65.95 -37.65
CA MET A 1 43.61 -66.13 -39.00
C MET A 1 42.49 -65.09 -39.18
N LEU A 2 42.69 -63.77 -39.19
CA LEU A 2 43.58 -62.92 -40.01
C LEU A 2 43.52 -63.13 -41.53
N LEU A 3 42.57 -63.93 -42.04
CA LEU A 3 42.29 -64.01 -43.49
C LEU A 3 40.80 -64.21 -43.83
N TYR A 4 39.90 -63.97 -42.87
CA TYR A 4 38.44 -63.99 -43.10
C TYR A 4 37.78 -62.60 -42.91
N PHE A 5 38.50 -61.62 -42.37
CA PHE A 5 38.01 -60.27 -42.09
C PHE A 5 38.30 -59.23 -43.20
N PHE A 6 39.04 -59.60 -44.26
CA PHE A 6 39.48 -58.66 -45.30
C PHE A 6 38.71 -58.76 -46.63
N LEU A 7 37.82 -59.74 -46.80
CA LEU A 7 37.07 -59.97 -48.05
C LEU A 7 35.61 -59.52 -48.03
N LEU A 8 35.11 -59.01 -46.88
CA LEU A 8 33.76 -58.44 -46.75
C LEU A 8 33.77 -56.89 -46.73
N HIS A 9 34.89 -56.25 -47.07
CA HIS A 9 35.06 -54.79 -47.03
C HIS A 9 35.26 -54.11 -48.40
N ILE A 10 35.21 -54.84 -49.53
CA ILE A 10 35.44 -54.23 -50.85
C ILE A 10 34.29 -54.44 -51.86
N LEU A 11 33.34 -55.35 -51.62
CA LEU A 11 32.22 -55.57 -52.55
C LEU A 11 30.91 -55.70 -51.78
N GLY A 12 30.28 -54.56 -51.52
CA GLY A 12 29.02 -54.46 -50.79
C GLY A 12 28.73 -53.08 -50.24
N GLY A 13 29.40 -52.04 -50.73
CA GLY A 13 28.96 -50.67 -50.56
C GLY A 13 27.78 -50.42 -51.48
N PHE A 14 26.59 -50.86 -51.11
CA PHE A 14 25.31 -50.36 -51.63
C PHE A 14 24.22 -50.75 -50.62
N LEU A 15 23.31 -49.81 -50.36
CA LEU A 15 22.09 -49.93 -49.55
C LEU A 15 22.26 -49.79 -48.02
N VAL A 16 22.79 -48.66 -47.58
CA VAL A 16 22.00 -47.91 -46.59
C VAL A 16 21.14 -46.98 -47.43
N GLU A 17 19.98 -47.48 -47.86
CA GLU A 17 18.87 -46.62 -48.25
C GLU A 17 18.52 -45.78 -47.03
N GLY A 18 19.22 -44.65 -46.88
CA GLY A 18 18.64 -43.51 -46.22
C GLY A 18 17.34 -43.27 -46.94
N TRP A 19 16.23 -43.54 -46.26
CA TRP A 19 14.88 -43.16 -46.68
C TRP A 19 14.91 -41.68 -47.07
N HIS A 20 15.15 -41.41 -48.34
CA HIS A 20 14.83 -40.14 -48.95
C HIS A 20 13.38 -40.27 -49.36
N PRO A 21 12.43 -39.62 -48.64
CA PRO A 21 11.07 -39.56 -49.15
C PRO A 21 11.15 -38.92 -50.54
N SER A 22 10.49 -39.55 -51.50
CA SER A 22 10.37 -39.07 -52.87
C SER A 22 10.04 -37.58 -52.88
N SER A 23 10.60 -36.84 -53.83
CA SER A 23 10.37 -35.40 -54.06
C SER A 23 8.89 -35.01 -54.32
N SER A 24 7.98 -35.99 -54.26
CA SER A 24 6.53 -35.85 -54.36
C SER A 24 5.79 -35.79 -53.01
N VAL A 25 6.46 -36.02 -51.87
CA VAL A 25 5.81 -35.92 -50.55
C VAL A 25 5.90 -34.49 -50.02
N PRO A 26 4.77 -33.78 -49.81
CA PRO A 26 4.78 -32.44 -49.25
C PRO A 26 5.39 -32.47 -47.84
N CYS A 27 6.41 -31.64 -47.60
CA CYS A 27 7.03 -31.57 -46.28
C CYS A 27 6.13 -30.75 -45.34
N SER A 28 5.95 -31.25 -44.12
CA SER A 28 5.27 -30.53 -43.03
C SER A 28 6.32 -29.95 -42.09
N PRO A 29 6.01 -28.89 -41.32
CA PRO A 29 6.91 -28.41 -40.26
C PRO A 29 7.27 -29.57 -39.31
N PRO A 30 8.45 -29.51 -38.67
CA PRO A 30 8.90 -30.58 -37.77
C PRO A 30 7.83 -30.90 -36.71
N PRO A 31 7.70 -32.16 -36.25
CA PRO A 31 6.70 -32.54 -35.26
C PRO A 31 6.78 -31.63 -34.03
N GLY A 32 5.69 -30.94 -33.71
CA GLY A 32 5.60 -29.99 -32.59
C GLY A 32 5.66 -28.50 -32.95
N TYR A 33 5.95 -28.13 -34.20
CA TYR A 33 5.94 -26.74 -34.66
C TYR A 33 4.72 -26.41 -35.52
N LEU A 34 4.04 -25.29 -35.21
CA LEU A 34 2.92 -24.78 -36.00
C LEU A 34 3.41 -24.17 -37.33
N PRO A 35 2.68 -24.36 -38.44
CA PRO A 35 3.04 -23.78 -39.72
C PRO A 35 2.99 -22.24 -39.67
N LEU A 36 4.03 -21.60 -40.22
CA LEU A 36 4.16 -20.14 -40.29
C LEU A 36 3.00 -19.48 -41.06
N PRO A 37 2.33 -18.48 -40.47
CA PRO A 37 1.25 -17.75 -41.12
C PRO A 37 1.81 -16.81 -42.19
N CYS A 38 1.11 -16.68 -43.31
CA CYS A 38 1.49 -15.76 -44.39
C CYS A 38 0.45 -14.67 -44.64
N ARG A 39 -0.85 -14.95 -44.40
CA ARG A 39 -1.95 -13.99 -44.56
C ARG A 39 -3.04 -14.22 -43.54
N VAL A 40 -3.51 -13.15 -42.89
CA VAL A 40 -4.72 -13.19 -42.04
C VAL A 40 -5.96 -13.06 -42.91
N ILE A 41 -6.88 -14.02 -42.80
CA ILE A 41 -8.14 -14.06 -43.57
C ILE A 41 -9.25 -13.35 -42.81
N ARG A 42 -9.45 -13.72 -41.53
CA ARG A 42 -10.51 -13.17 -40.67
C ARG A 42 -10.19 -13.40 -39.20
N GLU A 43 -10.53 -12.43 -38.34
CA GLU A 43 -10.56 -12.61 -36.88
C GLU A 43 -11.82 -13.39 -36.47
N LEU A 44 -11.65 -14.49 -35.75
CA LEU A 44 -12.76 -15.39 -35.37
C LEU A 44 -13.37 -14.99 -34.03
N ASN A 45 -12.53 -14.88 -33.00
CA ASN A 45 -12.91 -14.43 -31.67
C ASN A 45 -11.72 -13.78 -30.95
N SER A 46 -12.04 -12.93 -30.00
CA SER A 46 -11.08 -12.36 -29.07
C SER A 46 -11.58 -12.53 -27.64
N THR A 47 -10.65 -12.86 -26.75
CA THR A 47 -10.91 -12.92 -25.31
C THR A 47 -9.88 -12.05 -24.62
N SER A 48 -10.33 -11.26 -23.65
CA SER A 48 -9.48 -10.40 -22.83
C SER A 48 -9.46 -10.92 -21.41
N GLU A 49 -8.28 -11.06 -20.83
CA GLU A 49 -8.10 -11.47 -19.44
C GLU A 49 -7.17 -10.47 -18.73
N ARG A 50 -7.56 -10.02 -17.55
CA ARG A 50 -6.73 -9.12 -16.73
C ARG A 50 -5.57 -9.90 -16.13
N LEU A 51 -4.35 -9.41 -16.33
CA LEU A 51 -3.12 -10.04 -15.85
C LEU A 51 -2.81 -9.65 -14.39
N PRO A 52 -2.03 -10.47 -13.67
CA PRO A 52 -1.62 -10.18 -12.31
C PRO A 52 -0.72 -8.93 -12.23
N PRO A 53 -1.03 -7.96 -11.34
CA PRO A 53 -0.31 -6.69 -11.26
C PRO A 53 1.18 -6.81 -10.91
N ILE A 54 1.55 -7.81 -10.09
CA ILE A 54 2.92 -8.00 -9.60
C ILE A 54 3.90 -8.20 -10.76
N THR A 55 3.44 -8.83 -11.85
CA THR A 55 4.30 -9.18 -12.99
C THR A 55 4.25 -8.15 -14.11
N TYR A 56 3.06 -7.60 -14.38
CA TYR A 56 2.82 -6.78 -15.59
C TYR A 56 2.47 -5.32 -15.29
N GLY A 57 2.28 -4.97 -14.02
CA GLY A 57 1.72 -3.69 -13.61
C GLY A 57 0.19 -3.71 -13.57
N VAL A 58 -0.39 -2.64 -13.03
CA VAL A 58 -1.84 -2.54 -12.80
C VAL A 58 -2.61 -2.38 -14.11
N ASN A 59 -3.82 -2.95 -14.16
CA ASN A 59 -4.76 -2.84 -15.29
C ASN A 59 -4.18 -3.20 -16.67
N VAL A 60 -3.29 -4.18 -16.73
CA VAL A 60 -2.83 -4.79 -17.99
C VAL A 60 -3.70 -6.00 -18.31
N CYS A 61 -4.19 -6.06 -19.54
CA CYS A 61 -5.01 -7.15 -20.06
C CYS A 61 -4.30 -7.85 -21.22
N ARG A 62 -4.34 -9.18 -21.21
CA ARG A 62 -3.91 -10.01 -22.34
C ARG A 62 -5.10 -10.25 -23.24
N VAL A 63 -5.01 -9.76 -24.47
CA VAL A 63 -5.97 -10.07 -25.52
C VAL A 63 -5.45 -11.25 -26.31
N LEU A 64 -6.16 -12.37 -26.21
CA LEU A 64 -5.97 -13.53 -27.06
C LEU A 64 -6.84 -13.34 -28.30
N LYS A 65 -6.22 -13.27 -29.47
CA LYS A 65 -6.89 -13.19 -30.76
C LYS A 65 -6.76 -14.51 -31.48
N ARG A 66 -7.88 -15.10 -31.90
CA ARG A 66 -7.85 -16.23 -32.83
C ARG A 66 -8.12 -15.73 -34.22
N ASN A 67 -7.14 -15.94 -35.09
CA ASN A 67 -7.22 -15.56 -36.49
C ASN A 67 -7.28 -16.83 -37.33
N LEU A 68 -8.18 -16.80 -38.33
CA LEU A 68 -8.10 -17.73 -39.44
C LEU A 68 -7.01 -17.21 -40.39
N VAL A 69 -5.95 -18.00 -40.59
CA VAL A 69 -4.79 -17.60 -41.40
C VAL A 69 -4.51 -18.63 -42.48
N SER A 70 -4.07 -18.14 -43.64
CA SER A 70 -3.38 -18.94 -44.64
C SER A 70 -1.93 -19.13 -44.19
N VAL A 71 -1.39 -20.32 -44.43
CA VAL A 71 -0.01 -20.68 -44.09
C VAL A 71 0.84 -20.83 -45.34
N TYR A 72 2.16 -20.66 -45.21
CA TYR A 72 3.06 -20.91 -46.34
C TYR A 72 3.04 -22.38 -46.74
N ASN A 73 3.10 -22.64 -48.06
CA ASN A 73 3.51 -23.95 -48.55
C ASN A 73 4.98 -24.19 -48.20
N TYR A 74 5.35 -25.44 -47.94
CA TYR A 74 6.74 -25.81 -47.67
C TYR A 74 7.27 -26.71 -48.77
N HIS A 75 8.56 -26.59 -49.04
CA HIS A 75 9.28 -27.49 -49.94
C HIS A 75 10.61 -27.89 -49.33
N TRP A 76 11.14 -29.02 -49.79
CA TRP A 76 12.47 -29.46 -49.42
C TRP A 76 13.51 -28.60 -50.12
N GLN A 77 14.33 -27.92 -49.33
CA GLN A 77 15.53 -27.24 -49.79
C GLN A 77 16.75 -27.99 -49.27
N THR A 78 17.61 -28.43 -50.17
CA THR A 78 18.90 -29.02 -49.80
C THR A 78 19.85 -27.90 -49.39
N ARG A 79 20.28 -27.92 -48.12
CA ARG A 79 21.34 -27.02 -47.65
C ARG A 79 22.58 -27.84 -47.34
N CYS A 80 23.69 -27.44 -47.93
CA CYS A 80 24.98 -28.05 -47.71
C CYS A 80 25.88 -27.08 -46.95
N GLY A 81 26.62 -27.61 -45.98
CA GLY A 81 27.57 -26.83 -45.21
C GLY A 81 28.60 -27.71 -44.54
N TRP A 82 29.64 -27.08 -44.03
CA TRP A 82 30.66 -27.74 -43.23
C TRP A 82 30.13 -27.98 -41.82
N LEU A 83 30.02 -29.25 -41.41
CA LEU A 83 29.61 -29.65 -40.07
C LEU A 83 30.85 -30.16 -39.33
N TYR A 84 31.12 -29.59 -38.17
CA TYR A 84 32.27 -29.97 -37.36
C TYR A 84 31.92 -31.20 -36.51
N GLN A 85 32.52 -32.35 -36.80
CA GLN A 85 32.31 -33.61 -36.07
C GLN A 85 33.63 -34.39 -36.00
N HIS A 86 33.95 -34.94 -34.81
CA HIS A 86 35.18 -35.72 -34.56
C HIS A 86 36.47 -35.07 -35.12
N TYR A 87 36.75 -33.84 -34.68
CA TYR A 87 37.99 -33.11 -34.99
C TYR A 87 38.25 -32.83 -36.47
N SER A 88 37.24 -32.94 -37.34
CA SER A 88 37.33 -32.57 -38.75
C SER A 88 36.04 -31.92 -39.25
N TYR A 89 36.17 -31.05 -40.26
CA TYR A 89 35.02 -30.49 -40.96
C TYR A 89 34.59 -31.44 -42.06
N VAL A 90 33.36 -31.94 -41.96
CA VAL A 90 32.77 -32.82 -42.97
C VAL A 90 31.71 -32.03 -43.73
N TRP A 91 31.83 -31.95 -45.05
CA TRP A 91 30.80 -31.36 -45.89
C TRP A 91 29.58 -32.29 -45.90
N ARG A 92 28.46 -31.81 -45.36
CA ARG A 92 27.22 -32.57 -45.35
C ARG A 92 26.10 -31.73 -45.93
N CYS A 93 25.27 -32.40 -46.72
CA CYS A 93 24.03 -31.84 -47.21
C CYS A 93 22.88 -32.44 -46.41
N SER A 94 21.99 -31.59 -45.92
CA SER A 94 20.75 -32.01 -45.27
C SER A 94 19.56 -31.41 -46.03
N GLN A 95 18.51 -32.19 -46.21
CA GLN A 95 17.22 -31.67 -46.66
C GLN A 95 16.58 -30.91 -45.50
N GLN A 96 16.27 -29.63 -45.71
CA GLN A 96 15.54 -28.80 -44.76
C GLN A 96 14.20 -28.40 -45.38
N CYS A 97 13.12 -28.53 -44.61
CA CYS A 97 11.80 -28.08 -45.04
C CYS A 97 11.71 -26.56 -44.80
N VAL A 98 11.59 -25.77 -45.88
CA VAL A 98 11.58 -24.31 -45.83
C VAL A 98 10.31 -23.74 -46.50
N PRO A 99 9.82 -22.55 -46.08
CA PRO A 99 8.66 -21.94 -46.70
C PRO A 99 8.95 -21.55 -48.16
N ALA A 100 8.06 -21.95 -49.08
CA ALA A 100 8.18 -21.78 -50.53
C ALA A 100 7.81 -20.36 -51.03
N GLY A 101 7.50 -19.43 -50.13
CA GLY A 101 7.05 -18.07 -50.47
C GLY A 101 5.63 -17.97 -51.03
N THR A 102 5.05 -19.07 -51.54
CA THR A 102 3.65 -19.14 -51.96
C THR A 102 2.74 -19.47 -50.76
N CYS A 103 1.72 -18.64 -50.52
CA CYS A 103 0.68 -18.94 -49.54
C CYS A 103 -0.18 -20.12 -50.01
N SER A 104 -0.47 -21.03 -49.09
CA SER A 104 -1.49 -22.06 -49.26
C SER A 104 -2.89 -21.51 -48.99
N ASP A 105 -3.90 -22.04 -49.68
CA ASP A 105 -5.31 -21.84 -49.33
C ASP A 105 -5.74 -22.67 -48.10
N THR A 106 -4.84 -23.48 -47.55
CA THR A 106 -5.07 -24.19 -46.28
C THR A 106 -5.22 -23.18 -45.14
N THR A 107 -6.40 -23.15 -44.55
CA THR A 107 -6.72 -22.27 -43.43
C THR A 107 -6.42 -22.96 -42.11
N THR A 108 -5.73 -22.25 -41.20
CA THR A 108 -5.46 -22.72 -39.84
C THR A 108 -5.88 -21.67 -38.83
N ILE A 109 -6.23 -22.10 -37.62
CA ILE A 109 -6.50 -21.19 -36.51
C ILE A 109 -5.18 -20.91 -35.82
N GLN A 110 -4.78 -19.64 -35.79
CA GLN A 110 -3.66 -19.19 -34.97
C GLN A 110 -4.13 -18.32 -33.82
N VAL A 111 -3.60 -18.61 -32.65
CA VAL A 111 -3.81 -17.83 -31.43
C VAL A 111 -2.62 -16.91 -31.25
N SER A 112 -2.85 -15.60 -31.28
CA SER A 112 -1.85 -14.61 -30.89
C SER A 112 -2.27 -13.95 -29.57
N SER A 113 -1.30 -13.62 -28.74
CA SER A 113 -1.51 -12.87 -27.50
C SER A 113 -0.86 -11.49 -27.62
N ARG A 114 -1.56 -10.46 -27.18
CA ARG A 114 -1.00 -9.12 -27.01
C ARG A 114 -1.37 -8.60 -25.63
N ASP A 115 -0.37 -8.13 -24.89
CA ASP A 115 -0.57 -7.44 -23.63
C ASP A 115 -0.79 -5.95 -23.93
N GLN A 116 -1.89 -5.40 -23.44
CA GLN A 116 -2.26 -4.00 -23.62
C GLN A 116 -3.01 -3.49 -22.39
N CYS A 117 -3.29 -2.18 -22.32
CA CYS A 117 -4.15 -1.67 -21.26
C CYS A 117 -5.54 -2.30 -21.34
N CYS A 118 -6.11 -2.62 -20.18
CA CYS A 118 -7.52 -2.96 -20.11
C CYS A 118 -8.39 -1.80 -20.62
N ASP A 119 -9.58 -2.12 -21.13
CA ASP A 119 -10.51 -1.10 -21.62
C ASP A 119 -10.81 -0.08 -20.51
N GLY A 120 -10.84 1.19 -20.87
CA GLY A 120 -10.96 2.29 -19.89
C GLY A 120 -9.64 2.80 -19.31
N PHE A 121 -8.52 2.09 -19.52
CA PHE A 121 -7.22 2.43 -18.93
C PHE A 121 -6.15 2.81 -19.95
N MET A 122 -5.16 3.59 -19.51
CA MET A 122 -4.00 4.00 -20.30
C MET A 122 -2.73 4.14 -19.43
N PRO A 123 -1.53 4.10 -20.03
CA PRO A 123 -0.30 4.31 -19.30
C PRO A 123 -0.15 5.78 -18.90
N ARG A 124 0.64 6.06 -17.86
CA ARG A 124 1.04 7.44 -17.55
C ARG A 124 1.90 7.99 -18.69
N PRO A 125 1.67 9.24 -19.13
CA PRO A 125 2.60 9.89 -20.05
C PRO A 125 4.01 9.87 -19.46
N PRO A 126 5.06 9.60 -20.27
CA PRO A 126 6.42 9.65 -19.77
C PRO A 126 6.70 11.06 -19.24
N VAL A 127 6.96 11.16 -17.93
CA VAL A 127 7.44 12.41 -17.33
C VAL A 127 8.77 12.74 -18.02
N LYS A 128 8.92 13.96 -18.57
CA LYS A 128 10.20 14.43 -19.11
C LYS A 128 11.24 14.45 -17.97
N ARG A 129 12.00 13.37 -17.79
CA ARG A 129 13.05 13.28 -16.76
C ARG A 129 14.36 13.87 -17.29
N SER A 130 15.13 14.51 -16.41
CA SER A 130 16.46 15.05 -16.71
C SER A 130 17.45 13.94 -17.11
N HIS A 131 18.40 14.26 -17.99
CA HIS A 131 19.38 13.34 -18.59
C HIS A 131 20.20 12.49 -17.60
N LEU A 132 20.27 12.87 -16.32
CA LEU A 132 21.00 12.13 -15.27
C LEU A 132 20.42 10.74 -14.98
N TYR A 133 19.15 10.49 -15.31
CA TYR A 133 18.47 9.22 -15.06
C TYR A 133 18.80 8.13 -16.11
N GLN A 134 19.24 8.52 -17.32
CA GLN A 134 19.54 7.58 -18.40
C GLN A 134 20.84 6.80 -18.19
N PHE A 135 21.76 7.31 -17.36
CA PHE A 135 23.06 6.67 -17.12
C PHE A 135 22.95 5.44 -16.20
N TYR A 136 21.96 5.42 -15.30
CA TYR A 136 21.81 4.36 -14.29
C TYR A 136 20.83 3.25 -14.68
N SER A 137 20.16 3.33 -15.84
CA SER A 137 19.28 2.25 -16.34
C SER A 137 20.02 0.95 -16.69
N GLN A 138 21.36 0.99 -16.73
CA GLN A 138 22.22 -0.21 -16.84
C GLN A 138 22.33 -0.98 -15.52
N PHE A 139 22.07 -0.32 -14.39
CA PHE A 139 21.94 -0.95 -13.09
C PHE A 139 20.44 -1.13 -12.82
N PHE A 140 19.99 -2.38 -12.81
CA PHE A 140 18.61 -2.80 -12.51
C PHE A 140 18.15 -2.32 -11.11
N ILE A 141 17.82 -1.05 -10.95
CA ILE A 141 17.12 -0.53 -9.78
C ILE A 141 15.71 -0.16 -10.25
N PRO A 142 14.71 -1.03 -10.04
CA PRO A 142 13.34 -0.67 -10.33
C PRO A 142 12.95 0.51 -9.43
N VAL A 143 12.62 1.63 -10.05
CA VAL A 143 12.09 2.82 -9.35
C VAL A 143 10.63 2.51 -9.01
N VAL A 144 10.39 2.01 -7.79
CA VAL A 144 9.08 1.49 -7.31
C VAL A 144 8.15 2.63 -6.87
N SER A 145 7.97 3.68 -7.67
CA SER A 145 7.15 4.83 -7.26
C SER A 145 6.00 5.18 -8.18
N GLN A 146 5.92 4.52 -9.33
CA GLN A 146 4.76 4.62 -10.19
C GLN A 146 4.27 3.21 -10.49
N PRO A 147 2.95 2.95 -10.40
CA PRO A 147 2.41 1.67 -10.82
C PRO A 147 2.80 1.46 -12.28
N SER A 148 3.56 0.40 -12.57
CA SER A 148 3.81 -0.05 -13.93
C SER A 148 2.47 -0.43 -14.59
N GLY A 149 2.43 -0.51 -15.92
CA GLY A 149 1.20 -0.83 -16.66
C GLY A 149 0.34 0.40 -16.95
N CYS A 150 -0.96 0.31 -16.65
CA CYS A 150 -1.98 1.27 -17.10
C CYS A 150 -2.81 1.83 -15.93
N PRO A 151 -2.21 2.66 -15.06
CA PRO A 151 -2.87 3.11 -13.83
C PRO A 151 -3.94 4.19 -14.03
N LEU A 152 -3.96 4.89 -15.17
CA LEU A 152 -4.87 6.00 -15.43
C LEU A 152 -6.15 5.50 -16.11
N ALA A 153 -7.30 5.93 -15.63
CA ALA A 153 -8.56 5.77 -16.35
C ALA A 153 -8.83 6.99 -17.25
N TRP A 154 -9.32 6.77 -18.46
CA TRP A 154 -9.83 7.85 -19.31
C TRP A 154 -11.34 7.99 -19.09
N ALA A 155 -11.76 9.17 -18.64
CA ALA A 155 -13.16 9.44 -18.31
C ALA A 155 -13.50 10.89 -18.67
N SER A 156 -14.79 11.20 -18.78
CA SER A 156 -15.28 12.57 -18.94
C SER A 156 -15.69 13.23 -17.62
N THR A 157 -16.06 12.43 -16.61
CA THR A 157 -16.51 12.87 -15.30
C THR A 157 -15.86 12.03 -14.20
N LEU A 158 -15.82 12.55 -12.97
CA LEU A 158 -15.34 11.81 -11.80
C LEU A 158 -16.20 10.56 -11.55
N TYR A 159 -17.52 10.68 -11.72
CA TYR A 159 -18.44 9.54 -11.61
C TYR A 159 -18.06 8.40 -12.57
N ARG A 160 -17.85 8.71 -13.85
CA ARG A 160 -17.44 7.71 -14.84
C ARG A 160 -16.08 7.09 -14.52
N CYS A 161 -15.18 7.87 -13.95
CA CYS A 161 -13.89 7.35 -13.55
C CYS A 161 -13.99 6.35 -12.39
N LEU A 162 -14.84 6.63 -11.39
CA LEU A 162 -15.14 5.69 -10.31
C LEU A 162 -15.72 4.36 -10.84
N GLU A 163 -16.59 4.42 -11.86
CA GLU A 163 -17.13 3.22 -12.52
C GLU A 163 -16.03 2.38 -13.19
N ILE A 164 -15.11 3.03 -13.93
CA ILE A 164 -13.99 2.34 -14.60
C ILE A 164 -13.08 1.66 -13.59
N HIS A 165 -12.82 2.30 -12.44
CA HIS A 165 -12.07 1.70 -11.33
C HIS A 165 -12.89 0.66 -10.54
N SER A 166 -14.15 0.42 -10.90
CA SER A 166 -15.04 -0.55 -10.25
C SER A 166 -15.25 -0.28 -8.75
N LEU A 167 -15.30 1.00 -8.36
CA LEU A 167 -15.51 1.45 -6.98
C LEU A 167 -17.00 1.44 -6.61
N THR A 168 -17.63 0.27 -6.75
CA THR A 168 -19.07 0.08 -6.61
C THR A 168 -19.59 0.48 -5.24
N SER A 169 -18.90 0.13 -4.15
CA SER A 169 -19.36 0.46 -2.80
C SER A 169 -19.32 1.97 -2.57
N PHE A 170 -18.29 2.66 -3.07
CA PHE A 170 -18.21 4.13 -3.00
C PHE A 170 -19.31 4.81 -3.80
N LEU A 171 -19.57 4.32 -5.03
CA LEU A 171 -20.66 4.81 -5.87
C LEU A 171 -22.03 4.62 -5.20
N THR A 172 -22.25 3.50 -4.52
CA THR A 172 -23.47 3.26 -3.73
C THR A 172 -23.64 4.29 -2.61
N LEU A 173 -22.58 4.61 -1.87
CA LEU A 173 -22.63 5.65 -0.84
C LEU A 173 -22.97 7.03 -1.43
N VAL A 174 -22.35 7.39 -2.56
CA VAL A 174 -22.64 8.65 -3.27
C VAL A 174 -24.11 8.73 -3.69
N MET A 175 -24.68 7.61 -4.16
CA MET A 175 -26.10 7.55 -4.52
C MET A 175 -27.02 7.70 -3.29
N ILE A 176 -26.71 7.04 -2.18
CA ILE A 176 -27.47 7.14 -0.92
C ILE A 176 -27.46 8.59 -0.39
N ALA A 177 -26.33 9.27 -0.50
CA ALA A 177 -26.17 10.69 -0.15
C ALA A 177 -26.75 11.66 -1.19
N ASN A 178 -27.30 11.17 -2.31
CA ASN A 178 -27.80 11.99 -3.41
C ASN A 178 -26.76 13.00 -3.98
N ARG A 179 -25.48 12.63 -3.98
CA ARG A 179 -24.36 13.46 -4.48
C ARG A 179 -23.92 13.10 -5.90
N THR A 180 -24.69 12.27 -6.62
CA THR A 180 -24.37 11.81 -7.98
C THR A 180 -24.21 12.94 -8.98
N SER A 181 -25.06 13.97 -8.90
CA SER A 181 -25.02 15.12 -9.82
C SER A 181 -23.74 15.93 -9.68
N GLU A 182 -23.20 16.01 -8.47
CA GLU A 182 -21.93 16.70 -8.16
C GLU A 182 -20.74 16.03 -8.83
N LEU A 183 -20.75 14.70 -8.94
CA LEU A 183 -19.65 13.94 -9.56
C LEU A 183 -19.84 13.72 -11.07
N ASN A 184 -21.07 13.85 -11.57
CA ASN A 184 -21.43 13.63 -12.96
C ASN A 184 -21.44 14.93 -13.78
N THR A 185 -20.45 15.79 -13.53
CA THR A 185 -20.19 17.01 -14.30
C THR A 185 -18.77 16.98 -14.87
N THR A 186 -18.56 17.72 -15.95
CA THR A 186 -17.24 17.86 -16.62
C THR A 186 -16.39 18.98 -16.01
N ASP A 187 -17.00 19.81 -15.16
CA ASP A 187 -16.40 20.98 -14.52
C ASP A 187 -16.30 20.82 -13.00
N ALA A 188 -16.02 19.59 -12.53
CA ALA A 188 -15.92 19.30 -11.12
C ALA A 188 -14.58 19.82 -10.56
N ASP A 189 -14.61 20.86 -9.72
CA ASP A 189 -13.45 21.30 -8.94
C ASP A 189 -13.38 20.51 -7.63
N LEU A 190 -13.24 19.18 -7.75
CA LEU A 190 -13.35 18.25 -6.64
C LEU A 190 -12.14 17.31 -6.57
N THR A 191 -11.78 16.91 -5.36
CA THR A 191 -10.83 15.82 -5.12
C THR A 191 -11.54 14.69 -4.41
N ILE A 192 -11.45 13.49 -4.98
CA ILE A 192 -11.94 12.27 -4.36
C ILE A 192 -10.76 11.44 -3.88
N PHE A 193 -10.72 11.16 -2.59
CA PHE A 193 -9.89 10.10 -2.04
C PHE A 193 -10.76 8.85 -1.93
N ALA A 194 -10.61 7.90 -2.86
CA ALA A 194 -11.48 6.74 -2.92
C ALA A 194 -10.81 5.51 -2.31
N PRO A 195 -11.37 4.94 -1.23
CA PRO A 195 -10.92 3.66 -0.71
C PRO A 195 -11.43 2.47 -1.54
N PRO A 196 -10.81 1.29 -1.41
CA PRO A 196 -11.26 0.08 -2.10
C PRO A 196 -12.60 -0.40 -1.52
N ASN A 197 -13.39 -1.14 -2.31
CA ASN A 197 -14.69 -1.67 -1.89
C ASN A 197 -14.60 -2.43 -0.55
N ALA A 198 -13.60 -3.29 -0.38
CA ALA A 198 -13.40 -4.05 0.86
C ALA A 198 -13.22 -3.17 2.11
N ALA A 199 -12.67 -1.97 1.96
CA ALA A 199 -12.54 -1.02 3.08
C ALA A 199 -13.88 -0.38 3.43
N ILE A 200 -14.75 -0.15 2.44
CA ILE A 200 -16.09 0.40 2.64
C ILE A 200 -17.03 -0.67 3.19
N ASP A 201 -16.95 -1.89 2.67
CA ASP A 201 -17.81 -3.01 3.07
C ASP A 201 -17.52 -3.42 4.54
N ALA A 202 -16.33 -3.12 5.05
CA ALA A 202 -15.98 -3.28 6.46
C ALA A 202 -16.58 -2.19 7.36
N LEU A 203 -16.98 -1.05 6.81
CA LEU A 203 -17.65 0.03 7.55
C LEU A 203 -19.14 -0.29 7.63
N ASN A 204 -19.60 -0.67 8.81
CA ASN A 204 -21.01 -0.93 9.10
C ASN A 204 -21.81 0.38 9.18
N LEU A 205 -21.83 1.17 8.09
CA LEU A 205 -22.52 2.46 8.01
C LEU A 205 -24.04 2.20 7.94
N SER A 206 -24.74 2.58 9.00
CA SER A 206 -26.14 2.24 9.21
C SER A 206 -27.09 3.41 8.93
N SER A 207 -26.59 4.64 8.97
CA SER A 207 -27.39 5.85 8.79
C SER A 207 -26.90 6.76 7.66
N VAL A 208 -27.81 7.50 7.03
CA VAL A 208 -27.46 8.49 5.99
C VAL A 208 -26.49 9.55 6.52
N ARG A 209 -26.59 9.91 7.82
CA ARG A 209 -25.67 10.86 8.45
C ARG A 209 -24.24 10.33 8.52
N GLU A 210 -24.06 9.04 8.81
CA GLU A 210 -22.74 8.39 8.78
C GLU A 210 -22.17 8.35 7.37
N VAL A 211 -23.02 8.06 6.37
CA VAL A 211 -22.63 8.10 4.95
C VAL A 211 -22.18 9.50 4.53
N GLU A 212 -22.95 10.55 4.87
CA GLU A 212 -22.59 11.94 4.56
C GLU A 212 -21.28 12.36 5.23
N HIS A 213 -21.10 11.99 6.49
CA HIS A 213 -19.87 12.30 7.20
C HIS A 213 -18.67 11.58 6.56
N PHE A 214 -18.82 10.28 6.25
CA PHE A 214 -17.82 9.51 5.54
C PHE A 214 -17.45 10.17 4.22
N LEU A 215 -18.43 10.50 3.37
CA LEU A 215 -18.18 11.12 2.07
C LEU A 215 -17.56 12.51 2.20
N SER A 216 -17.91 13.28 3.23
CA SER A 216 -17.33 14.61 3.47
C SER A 216 -15.81 14.56 3.67
N ASN A 217 -15.28 13.51 4.31
CA ASN A 217 -13.84 13.32 4.48
C ASN A 217 -13.15 12.79 3.21
N HIS A 218 -13.91 12.20 2.28
CA HIS A 218 -13.37 11.59 1.06
C HIS A 218 -13.61 12.42 -0.21
N ILE A 219 -14.53 13.39 -0.20
CA ILE A 219 -14.84 14.30 -1.32
C ILE A 219 -14.58 15.73 -0.85
N LEU A 220 -13.55 16.36 -1.40
CA LEU A 220 -13.19 17.75 -1.12
C LEU A 220 -13.62 18.66 -2.27
N ARG A 221 -14.10 19.86 -1.93
CA ARG A 221 -14.50 20.91 -2.88
C ARG A 221 -13.33 21.75 -3.40
N GLU A 222 -12.29 21.07 -3.84
CA GLU A 222 -11.14 21.66 -4.52
C GLU A 222 -10.41 20.60 -5.35
N ASP A 223 -9.92 20.96 -6.54
CA ASP A 223 -9.07 20.09 -7.36
C ASP A 223 -7.60 20.12 -6.87
N LYS A 224 -7.19 19.05 -6.21
CA LYS A 224 -5.84 18.82 -5.69
C LYS A 224 -5.22 17.63 -6.37
N LYS A 225 -4.47 17.91 -7.43
CA LYS A 225 -3.56 16.93 -8.03
C LYS A 225 -2.46 16.54 -7.05
N SER A 226 -1.91 15.35 -7.24
CA SER A 226 -0.91 14.79 -6.32
C SER A 226 0.33 15.67 -6.16
N GLU A 227 0.74 16.39 -7.21
CA GLU A 227 1.83 17.37 -7.18
C GLU A 227 1.60 18.50 -6.17
N ARG A 228 0.33 18.83 -5.89
CA ARG A 228 -0.07 19.87 -4.94
C ARG A 228 -0.29 19.33 -3.52
N LEU A 229 -0.30 18.01 -3.32
CA LEU A 229 -0.44 17.37 -2.02
C LEU A 229 0.91 17.34 -1.27
N THR A 230 1.43 18.50 -0.90
CA THR A 230 2.75 18.63 -0.24
C THR A 230 2.74 18.17 1.22
N HIS A 231 3.91 17.80 1.74
CA HIS A 231 4.06 17.42 3.15
C HIS A 231 3.56 18.54 4.08
N ASN A 232 2.86 18.18 5.16
CA ASN A 232 2.20 19.08 6.12
C ASN A 232 1.08 19.95 5.56
N LEU A 233 0.60 19.68 4.34
CA LEU A 233 -0.60 20.36 3.83
C LEU A 233 -1.82 19.93 4.65
N MET A 234 -2.58 20.91 5.11
CA MET A 234 -3.85 20.71 5.80
C MET A 234 -4.98 21.00 4.82
N LEU A 235 -5.87 20.03 4.61
CA LEU A 235 -7.06 20.16 3.77
C LEU A 235 -8.29 20.24 4.68
N GLN A 236 -9.30 21.00 4.27
CA GLN A 236 -10.57 21.08 4.99
C GLN A 236 -11.62 20.26 4.25
N SER A 237 -12.19 19.28 4.93
CA SER A 237 -13.36 18.56 4.46
C SER A 237 -14.63 19.41 4.53
N ASP A 238 -15.67 18.99 3.82
CA ASP A 238 -16.97 19.69 3.79
C ASP A 238 -17.63 19.80 5.18
N ASN A 239 -17.29 18.91 6.11
CA ASN A 239 -17.81 18.90 7.47
C ASN A 239 -16.93 19.67 8.48
N GLY A 240 -15.83 20.30 8.02
CA GLY A 240 -14.88 21.04 8.86
C GLY A 240 -13.79 20.20 9.52
N THR A 241 -13.72 18.88 9.25
CA THR A 241 -12.60 18.03 9.68
C THR A 241 -11.35 18.40 8.90
N THR A 242 -10.24 18.62 9.62
CA THR A 242 -8.94 18.86 9.00
C THR A 242 -8.29 17.53 8.64
N LEU A 243 -7.90 17.38 7.37
CA LEU A 243 -7.17 16.23 6.87
C LEU A 243 -5.70 16.59 6.67
N TYR A 244 -4.80 15.69 7.04
CA TYR A 244 -3.36 15.95 7.04
C TYR A 244 -2.67 15.19 5.92
N VAL A 245 -1.96 15.90 5.06
CA VAL A 245 -1.15 15.29 4.01
C VAL A 245 0.27 15.06 4.50
N THR A 246 0.71 13.81 4.38
CA THR A 246 2.08 13.41 4.69
C THR A 246 2.74 12.83 3.46
N VAL A 247 3.94 13.33 3.13
CA VAL A 247 4.77 12.81 2.04
C VAL A 247 5.98 12.12 2.63
N VAL A 248 6.26 10.89 2.21
CA VAL A 248 7.36 10.03 2.67
C VAL A 248 8.25 9.69 1.48
N ASP A 249 9.45 10.25 1.49
CA ASP A 249 10.46 9.95 0.46
C ASP A 249 11.30 8.72 0.85
N HIS A 250 11.40 7.78 -0.08
CA HIS A 250 12.21 6.58 0.05
C HIS A 250 13.54 6.79 -0.66
N TYR A 251 14.62 6.79 0.12
CA TYR A 251 15.98 6.95 -0.41
C TYR A 251 16.75 5.63 -0.37
N TYR A 252 17.40 5.30 -1.47
CA TYR A 252 18.44 4.28 -1.48
C TYR A 252 19.79 4.93 -1.21
N TYR A 253 20.49 4.43 -0.21
CA TYR A 253 21.86 4.84 0.07
C TYR A 253 22.80 4.09 -0.88
N ILE A 254 23.51 4.83 -1.73
CA ILE A 254 24.62 4.27 -2.50
C ILE A 254 25.92 4.63 -1.76
N PRO A 255 26.59 3.66 -1.13
CA PRO A 255 27.98 3.84 -0.75
C PRO A 255 28.80 3.91 -2.04
N LEU A 256 29.15 5.11 -2.50
CA LEU A 256 30.06 5.25 -3.63
C LEU A 256 31.45 4.71 -3.22
N ILE A 257 31.90 3.69 -3.94
CA ILE A 257 33.27 3.17 -3.87
C ILE A 257 34.15 4.09 -4.75
N TYR A 258 35.14 4.72 -4.11
CA TYR A 258 36.27 5.50 -4.68
C TYR A 258 36.00 6.35 -5.93
N GLY A 259 35.66 7.63 -5.72
CA GLY A 259 35.83 8.68 -6.74
C GLY A 259 37.17 9.39 -6.54
N HIS A 260 38.12 9.19 -7.44
CA HIS A 260 39.39 9.94 -7.44
C HIS A 260 39.17 11.36 -7.97
N SER A 261 39.27 12.38 -7.12
CA SER A 261 39.36 13.76 -7.57
C SER A 261 40.84 14.13 -7.77
N VAL A 262 41.18 14.59 -8.98
CA VAL A 262 42.53 15.05 -9.34
C VAL A 262 42.51 16.58 -9.34
N GLN A 263 43.13 17.21 -8.35
CA GLN A 263 43.43 18.64 -8.41
C GLN A 263 44.82 18.86 -8.99
N ARG A 264 44.90 19.77 -9.97
CA ARG A 264 46.13 20.10 -10.69
C ARG A 264 46.69 21.40 -10.10
N TYR A 265 47.80 21.31 -9.36
CA TYR A 265 48.55 22.49 -8.94
C TYR A 265 49.72 22.71 -9.90
N THR A 266 49.86 23.94 -10.39
CA THR A 266 51.09 24.41 -11.06
C THR A 266 51.95 25.13 -10.03
N HIS A 267 52.98 24.45 -9.52
CA HIS A 267 54.13 25.12 -8.93
C HIS A 267 55.34 24.85 -9.82
N GLY A 268 56.14 25.89 -10.05
CA GLY A 268 57.16 25.98 -11.09
C GLY A 268 58.04 24.75 -11.39
N ALA A 269 58.39 24.65 -12.67
CA ALA A 269 59.54 23.96 -13.26
C ALA A 269 59.76 22.45 -13.01
N ASN A 270 58.75 21.67 -12.57
CA ASN A 270 58.79 20.21 -12.66
C ASN A 270 57.43 19.60 -13.06
N PRO A 271 57.41 18.48 -13.81
CA PRO A 271 56.18 17.92 -14.39
C PRO A 271 55.35 17.14 -13.35
N TYR A 272 54.11 17.61 -13.15
CA TYR A 272 52.91 16.90 -12.66
C TYR A 272 53.05 15.98 -11.43
N SER A 273 52.88 16.51 -10.23
CA SER A 273 52.47 15.71 -9.06
C SER A 273 50.94 15.60 -9.00
N TYR A 274 50.41 14.38 -9.06
CA TYR A 274 48.99 14.09 -8.87
C TYR A 274 48.73 13.71 -7.41
N ASN A 275 48.01 14.54 -6.65
CA ASN A 275 47.49 14.13 -5.36
C ASN A 275 46.07 13.58 -5.54
N TYR A 276 45.88 12.33 -5.12
CA TYR A 276 44.58 11.69 -5.09
C TYR A 276 43.88 12.02 -3.77
N TYR A 277 42.82 12.82 -3.82
CA TYR A 277 41.95 13.02 -2.66
C TYR A 277 40.76 12.07 -2.78
N ASN A 278 40.56 11.24 -1.74
CA ASN A 278 39.32 10.48 -1.59
C ASN A 278 38.22 11.45 -1.13
N THR A 279 37.36 11.87 -2.06
CA THR A 279 36.13 12.57 -1.70
C THR A 279 35.01 11.55 -1.54
N HIS A 280 34.65 11.22 -0.30
CA HIS A 280 33.44 10.46 -0.01
C HIS A 280 32.23 11.37 -0.17
N GLN A 281 31.69 11.49 -1.37
CA GLN A 281 30.33 12.00 -1.54
C GLN A 281 29.39 10.80 -1.54
N SER A 282 28.77 10.51 -0.40
CA SER A 282 27.65 9.57 -0.36
C SER A 282 26.48 10.15 -1.14
N GLN A 283 25.92 9.39 -2.07
CA GLN A 283 24.78 9.81 -2.89
C GLN A 283 23.52 9.05 -2.48
N TYR A 284 22.45 9.79 -2.20
CA TYR A 284 21.12 9.24 -1.98
C TYR A 284 20.34 9.31 -3.30
N ILE A 285 19.75 8.19 -3.72
CA ILE A 285 18.83 8.16 -4.86
C ILE A 285 17.40 8.06 -4.33
N LEU A 286 16.54 8.99 -4.73
CA LEU A 286 15.10 8.90 -4.48
C LEU A 286 14.53 7.73 -5.30
N LEU A 287 14.12 6.67 -4.61
CA LEU A 287 13.44 5.50 -5.18
C LEU A 287 11.96 5.77 -5.41
N GLY A 288 11.36 6.57 -4.54
CA GLY A 288 9.94 6.86 -4.60
C GLY A 288 9.44 7.79 -3.53
N THR A 289 8.22 8.26 -3.72
CA THR A 289 7.55 9.20 -2.83
C THR A 289 6.15 8.67 -2.59
N ASP A 290 5.89 8.26 -1.35
CA ASP A 290 4.58 7.87 -0.89
C ASP A 290 3.85 9.07 -0.33
N ARG A 291 2.53 9.11 -0.54
CA ARG A 291 1.67 10.18 -0.01
C ARG A 291 0.58 9.56 0.82
N TYR A 292 0.26 10.20 1.93
CA TYR A 292 -0.76 9.77 2.86
C TYR A 292 -1.72 10.92 3.13
N ILE A 293 -2.99 10.60 3.33
CA ILE A 293 -4.03 11.51 3.81
C ILE A 293 -4.57 10.96 5.13
N THR A 294 -4.28 11.66 6.23
CA THR A 294 -4.74 11.30 7.58
C THR A 294 -4.45 9.82 7.91
N GLY A 295 -3.22 9.37 7.65
CA GLY A 295 -2.80 7.96 7.87
C GLY A 295 -3.09 7.00 6.71
N SER A 296 -4.05 7.27 5.83
CA SER A 296 -4.32 6.43 4.65
C SER A 296 -3.33 6.67 3.52
N HIS A 297 -2.73 5.62 2.97
CA HIS A 297 -1.78 5.70 1.86
C HIS A 297 -2.49 5.88 0.52
N ILE A 298 -2.05 6.83 -0.29
CA ILE A 298 -2.50 7.05 -1.65
C ILE A 298 -1.72 6.11 -2.58
N ILE A 299 -2.33 4.97 -2.92
CA ILE A 299 -1.72 3.93 -3.75
C ILE A 299 -1.69 4.27 -5.24
N ASN A 300 -2.67 5.04 -5.70
CA ASN A 300 -2.76 5.46 -7.10
C ASN A 300 -3.17 6.95 -7.16
N PRO A 301 -2.21 7.87 -7.12
CA PRO A 301 -2.48 9.30 -7.22
C PRO A 301 -2.93 9.68 -8.64
N ASP A 302 -3.81 10.68 -8.77
CA ASP A 302 -4.29 11.20 -10.06
C ASP A 302 -4.78 10.08 -11.01
N SER A 303 -5.62 9.18 -10.50
CA SER A 303 -6.09 7.97 -11.17
C SER A 303 -7.05 8.20 -12.35
N CYS A 304 -7.41 9.44 -12.62
CA CYS A 304 -8.28 9.84 -13.72
C CYS A 304 -7.59 10.85 -14.61
N SER A 305 -7.69 10.66 -15.92
CA SER A 305 -7.38 11.69 -16.90
C SER A 305 -8.63 12.45 -17.28
N ILE A 306 -8.95 13.46 -16.48
CA ILE A 306 -10.06 14.41 -16.70
C ILE A 306 -9.52 15.84 -16.76
N SER A 307 -10.29 16.76 -17.33
CA SER A 307 -9.89 18.17 -17.46
C SER A 307 -9.83 18.89 -16.12
N LYS A 308 -10.78 18.60 -15.23
CA LYS A 308 -10.92 19.18 -13.90
C LYS A 308 -11.37 18.12 -12.91
N GLY A 309 -10.79 18.19 -11.72
CA GLY A 309 -11.00 17.25 -10.65
C GLY A 309 -9.92 16.19 -10.59
N SER A 310 -9.79 15.58 -9.41
CA SER A 310 -8.75 14.60 -9.11
C SER A 310 -9.35 13.39 -8.40
N LEU A 311 -8.92 12.19 -8.78
CA LEU A 311 -9.22 10.96 -8.04
C LEU A 311 -7.91 10.37 -7.54
N HIS A 312 -7.83 10.08 -6.26
CA HIS A 312 -6.71 9.39 -5.62
C HIS A 312 -7.25 8.10 -5.02
N LEU A 313 -6.72 6.95 -5.45
CA LEU A 313 -7.09 5.68 -4.81
C LEU A 313 -6.28 5.49 -3.54
N LEU A 314 -6.94 5.08 -2.48
CA LEU A 314 -6.32 4.78 -1.19
C LEU A 314 -6.08 3.29 -1.00
N ASN A 315 -5.17 2.93 -0.12
CA ASN A 315 -5.04 1.55 0.38
C ASN A 315 -6.20 1.15 1.29
N TRP A 316 -6.77 2.13 2.00
CA TRP A 316 -7.83 1.95 2.98
C TRP A 316 -8.66 3.24 3.10
N HIS A 317 -9.77 3.22 3.84
CA HIS A 317 -10.55 4.43 4.10
C HIS A 317 -9.81 5.39 5.04
N ILE A 318 -10.08 6.68 4.92
CA ILE A 318 -9.58 7.70 5.85
C ILE A 318 -10.10 7.35 7.26
N PRO A 319 -9.21 7.12 8.24
CA PRO A 319 -9.58 6.90 9.62
C PRO A 319 -10.44 8.05 10.15
N TYR A 320 -11.55 7.69 10.78
CA TYR A 320 -12.43 8.65 11.42
C TYR A 320 -13.04 8.01 12.65
N SER A 321 -13.18 8.80 13.70
CA SER A 321 -13.93 8.43 14.90
C SER A 321 -14.65 9.67 15.43
N PRO A 322 -15.95 9.59 15.73
CA PRO A 322 -16.65 10.67 16.42
C PRO A 322 -16.22 10.76 17.90
N TYR A 323 -15.61 9.70 18.43
CA TYR A 323 -15.25 9.58 19.83
C TYR A 323 -13.92 10.25 20.15
N ARG A 324 -13.83 10.80 21.36
CA ARG A 324 -12.60 11.39 21.89
C ARG A 324 -11.61 10.31 22.34
N LEU A 325 -10.35 10.69 22.50
CA LEU A 325 -9.27 9.84 22.99
C LEU A 325 -9.59 9.20 24.34
N SER A 326 -10.18 9.97 25.26
CA SER A 326 -10.61 9.48 26.58
C SER A 326 -11.61 8.33 26.46
N TYR A 327 -12.59 8.44 25.57
CA TYR A 327 -13.57 7.39 25.33
C TYR A 327 -12.92 6.14 24.71
N LEU A 328 -12.01 6.30 23.75
CA LEU A 328 -11.31 5.15 23.14
C LEU A 328 -10.49 4.36 24.16
N LEU A 329 -9.81 5.06 25.08
CA LEU A 329 -9.09 4.44 26.18
C LEU A 329 -10.04 3.76 27.18
N GLN A 330 -11.25 4.30 27.39
CA GLN A 330 -12.25 3.71 28.27
C GLN A 330 -12.90 2.45 27.69
N ALA A 331 -13.14 2.43 26.37
CA ALA A 331 -13.81 1.34 25.69
C ALA A 331 -12.90 0.13 25.44
N SER A 332 -11.57 0.32 25.44
CA SER A 332 -10.62 -0.75 25.17
C SER A 332 -10.13 -1.42 26.46
N SER A 333 -10.30 -2.74 26.54
CA SER A 333 -9.78 -3.56 27.64
C SER A 333 -8.25 -3.65 27.68
N ASN A 334 -7.56 -3.34 26.57
CA ASN A 334 -6.10 -3.44 26.45
C ASN A 334 -5.34 -2.35 27.21
N TYR A 335 -6.01 -1.29 27.66
CA TYR A 335 -5.40 -0.10 28.27
C TYR A 335 -5.90 0.17 29.69
N SER A 336 -6.37 -0.85 30.41
CA SER A 336 -7.05 -0.72 31.71
C SER A 336 -6.17 -0.11 32.80
N ARG A 337 -4.89 -0.50 32.89
CA ARG A 337 -3.92 0.08 33.84
C ARG A 337 -3.58 1.51 33.46
N PHE A 338 -3.34 1.78 32.17
CA PHE A 338 -3.05 3.13 31.70
C PHE A 338 -4.21 4.10 32.00
N LYS A 339 -5.44 3.69 31.70
CA LYS A 339 -6.66 4.42 32.08
C LYS A 339 -6.71 4.72 33.58
N THR A 340 -6.50 3.70 34.42
CA THR A 340 -6.51 3.85 35.89
C THR A 340 -5.51 4.92 36.35
N ALA A 341 -4.31 4.95 35.75
CA ALA A 341 -3.32 5.98 36.04
C ALA A 341 -3.73 7.38 35.57
N LEU A 342 -4.33 7.51 34.38
CA LEU A 342 -4.85 8.79 33.87
C LEU A 342 -5.94 9.35 34.79
N ASP A 343 -6.86 8.50 35.24
CA ASP A 343 -7.94 8.88 36.13
C ASP A 343 -7.41 9.29 37.52
N ALA A 344 -6.46 8.52 38.07
CA ALA A 344 -5.85 8.81 39.37
C ALA A 344 -5.05 10.13 39.38
N THR A 345 -4.42 10.50 38.27
CA THR A 345 -3.63 11.73 38.14
C THR A 345 -4.45 12.93 37.65
N GLY A 346 -5.70 12.71 37.21
CA GLY A 346 -6.55 13.75 36.64
C GLY A 346 -6.19 14.15 35.20
N VAL A 347 -5.29 13.40 34.54
CA VAL A 347 -4.88 13.65 33.16
C VAL A 347 -6.04 13.40 32.18
N THR A 348 -6.98 12.52 32.51
CA THR A 348 -8.22 12.34 31.73
C THR A 348 -8.97 13.67 31.57
N ASN A 349 -9.13 14.44 32.64
CA ASN A 349 -9.77 15.77 32.60
C ASN A 349 -8.99 16.76 31.75
N PHE A 350 -7.66 16.69 31.77
CA PHE A 350 -6.81 17.49 30.90
C PHE A 350 -7.05 17.16 29.42
N LEU A 351 -7.13 15.87 29.06
CA LEU A 351 -7.41 15.44 27.69
C LEU A 351 -8.79 15.93 27.24
N ASP A 352 -9.82 15.78 28.07
CA ASP A 352 -11.20 16.16 27.74
C ASP A 352 -11.39 17.67 27.60
N SER A 353 -10.70 18.46 28.44
CA SER A 353 -10.78 19.92 28.42
C SER A 353 -9.85 20.59 27.40
N SER A 354 -8.92 19.85 26.82
CA SER A 354 -7.96 20.42 25.87
C SER A 354 -8.65 20.78 24.55
N PRO A 355 -8.46 22.01 24.05
CA PRO A 355 -8.99 22.42 22.74
C PRO A 355 -8.10 21.96 21.58
N SER A 356 -6.85 21.57 21.87
CA SER A 356 -5.88 21.15 20.86
C SER A 356 -5.81 19.63 20.80
N PRO A 357 -5.61 19.05 19.60
CA PRO A 357 -5.53 17.62 19.46
C PRO A 357 -4.22 17.04 20.02
N HIS A 358 -4.26 15.77 20.42
CA HIS A 358 -3.12 15.05 20.99
C HIS A 358 -2.82 13.73 20.28
N THR A 359 -1.60 13.27 20.43
CA THR A 359 -1.22 11.91 20.07
C THR A 359 -0.88 11.14 21.33
N ILE A 360 -1.66 10.11 21.65
CA ILE A 360 -1.41 9.27 22.82
C ILE A 360 -0.65 8.02 22.38
N LEU A 361 0.52 7.81 22.97
CA LEU A 361 1.28 6.57 22.86
C LEU A 361 0.89 5.72 24.08
N ALA A 362 -0.19 4.93 23.99
CA ALA A 362 -0.74 4.24 25.15
C ALA A 362 -0.04 2.89 25.38
N PRO A 363 0.61 2.68 26.54
CA PRO A 363 1.10 1.37 26.92
C PRO A 363 -0.06 0.39 27.11
N VAL A 364 0.00 -0.75 26.43
CA VAL A 364 -0.93 -1.86 26.68
C VAL A 364 -0.72 -2.43 28.09
N ASP A 365 -1.71 -3.11 28.64
CA ASP A 365 -1.63 -3.64 30.01
C ASP A 365 -0.41 -4.56 30.24
N ALA A 366 -0.02 -5.33 29.22
CA ALA A 366 1.19 -6.16 29.24
C ALA A 366 2.49 -5.34 29.44
N ALA A 367 2.52 -4.05 29.05
CA ALA A 367 3.67 -3.19 29.27
C ALA A 367 3.94 -2.92 30.76
N PHE A 368 2.89 -2.98 31.60
CA PHE A 368 2.98 -2.78 33.05
C PHE A 368 3.40 -4.03 33.82
N GLU A 369 3.53 -5.20 33.18
CA GLU A 369 3.98 -6.43 33.85
C GLU A 369 5.41 -6.31 34.39
N SER A 370 6.22 -5.48 33.74
CA SER A 370 7.60 -5.18 34.16
C SER A 370 7.69 -4.33 35.44
N TRP A 371 6.59 -3.70 35.87
CA TRP A 371 6.58 -2.83 37.04
C TRP A 371 6.26 -3.61 38.32
N PRO A 372 7.07 -3.45 39.40
CA PRO A 372 6.73 -4.02 40.70
C PRO A 372 5.37 -3.51 41.18
N GLU A 373 4.51 -4.42 41.66
CA GLU A 373 3.16 -4.06 42.11
C GLU A 373 3.18 -3.05 43.28
N LEU A 374 4.19 -3.12 44.15
CA LEU A 374 4.38 -2.12 45.22
C LEU A 374 4.74 -0.73 44.68
N LEU A 375 5.52 -0.65 43.60
CA LEU A 375 5.82 0.62 42.94
C LEU A 375 4.53 1.21 42.36
N TRP A 376 3.75 0.39 41.65
CA TRP A 376 2.47 0.80 41.08
C TRP A 376 1.50 1.34 42.14
N GLN A 377 1.31 0.62 43.25
CA GLN A 377 0.45 1.06 44.34
C GLN A 377 0.94 2.35 45.00
N CYS A 378 2.26 2.46 45.23
CA CYS A 378 2.84 3.68 45.79
C CYS A 378 2.57 4.89 44.87
N LEU A 379 2.77 4.73 43.56
CA LEU A 379 2.55 5.78 42.58
C LEU A 379 1.07 6.17 42.43
N LEU A 380 0.15 5.22 42.57
CA LEU A 380 -1.28 5.49 42.49
C LEU A 380 -1.86 6.16 43.75
N TYR A 381 -1.40 5.77 44.93
CA TYR A 381 -2.08 6.12 46.18
C TYR A 381 -1.27 7.03 47.10
N PHE A 382 0.06 7.06 46.98
CA PHE A 382 0.94 7.78 47.90
C PHE A 382 1.60 9.00 47.27
N ASP A 383 2.34 8.83 46.18
CA ASP A 383 3.00 9.93 45.47
C ASP A 383 2.75 9.86 43.96
N ARG A 384 1.76 10.63 43.51
CA ARG A 384 1.32 10.64 42.10
C ARG A 384 2.18 11.52 41.19
N ARG A 385 3.07 12.33 41.74
CA ARG A 385 3.88 13.29 40.94
C ARG A 385 4.73 12.57 39.87
N PRO A 386 5.44 11.48 40.17
CA PRO A 386 6.24 10.77 39.17
C PRO A 386 5.33 10.11 38.11
N LEU A 387 4.20 9.54 38.53
CA LEU A 387 3.23 8.94 37.62
C LEU A 387 2.66 9.97 36.65
N ASN A 388 2.30 11.15 37.13
CA ASN A 388 1.81 12.24 36.29
C ASN A 388 2.86 12.65 35.23
N SER A 389 4.14 12.75 35.61
CA SER A 389 5.22 13.03 34.65
C SER A 389 5.33 11.94 33.58
N ILE A 390 5.30 10.67 33.97
CA ILE A 390 5.34 9.54 33.05
C ILE A 390 4.16 9.59 32.07
N LEU A 391 2.94 9.83 32.55
CA LEU A 391 1.76 9.91 31.68
C LEU A 391 1.84 11.08 30.69
N LEU A 392 2.29 12.26 31.12
CA LEU A 392 2.46 13.42 30.23
C LEU A 392 3.54 13.20 29.16
N PHE A 393 4.49 12.30 29.39
CA PHE A 393 5.49 11.91 28.39
C PHE A 393 4.90 11.00 27.31
N HIS A 394 3.86 10.23 27.61
CA HIS A 394 3.14 9.41 26.63
C HIS A 394 2.17 10.22 25.75
N ILE A 395 1.95 11.50 26.07
CA ILE A 395 1.05 12.38 25.32
C ILE A 395 1.89 13.37 24.51
N ALA A 396 1.87 13.25 23.20
CA ALA A 396 2.50 14.17 22.27
C ALA A 396 1.51 15.24 21.77
N THR A 397 2.04 16.41 21.42
CA THR A 397 1.24 17.52 20.90
C THR A 397 0.86 17.32 19.43
N GLY A 398 -0.39 17.61 19.06
CA GLY A 398 -0.87 17.52 17.69
C GLY A 398 -1.31 16.10 17.31
N THR A 399 -1.81 15.95 16.08
CA THR A 399 -2.28 14.67 15.53
C THR A 399 -1.20 14.08 14.64
N GLU A 400 -0.52 13.06 15.14
CA GLU A 400 0.59 12.40 14.46
C GLU A 400 0.21 10.97 14.09
N TYR A 401 -0.35 10.80 12.90
CA TYR A 401 -0.54 9.46 12.31
C TYR A 401 0.81 8.79 12.08
N TYR A 402 0.81 7.46 11.98
CA TYR A 402 2.00 6.64 11.80
C TYR A 402 2.84 7.08 10.59
N SER A 403 2.18 7.49 9.51
CA SER A 403 2.85 8.04 8.33
C SER A 403 3.62 9.34 8.64
N SER A 404 3.07 10.22 9.48
CA SER A 404 3.76 11.43 9.95
C SER A 404 4.96 11.08 10.82
N LEU A 405 4.83 10.04 11.67
CA LEU A 405 5.92 9.56 12.51
C LEU A 405 7.13 9.09 11.67
N LEU A 406 6.92 8.48 10.50
CA LEU A 406 7.99 8.05 9.58
C LEU A 406 8.87 9.21 9.08
N GLN A 407 8.38 10.45 9.14
CA GLN A 407 9.12 11.65 8.71
C GLN A 407 9.75 12.43 9.87
N ARG A 408 9.40 12.10 11.11
CA ARG A 408 9.84 12.82 12.29
C ARG A 408 11.03 12.14 12.94
N LYS A 409 11.94 12.96 13.49
CA LYS A 409 13.04 12.49 14.36
C LYS A 409 12.69 12.60 15.84
N TRP A 410 11.77 13.50 16.17
CA TRP A 410 11.42 13.85 17.55
C TRP A 410 9.92 14.13 17.65
N LEU A 411 9.32 13.75 18.78
CA LEU A 411 7.97 14.16 19.18
C LEU A 411 8.04 15.00 20.45
N ALA A 412 7.44 16.19 20.40
CA ALA A 412 7.27 17.02 21.58
C ALA A 412 6.11 16.47 22.44
N THR A 413 6.40 16.23 23.73
CA THR A 413 5.44 15.68 24.69
C THR A 413 4.81 16.78 25.55
N ARG A 414 3.71 16.47 26.23
CA ARG A 414 3.07 17.36 27.22
C ARG A 414 3.91 17.53 28.48
N LEU A 415 4.94 16.71 28.69
CA LEU A 415 5.97 16.91 29.71
C LEU A 415 7.03 17.97 29.31
N ASN A 416 6.94 18.56 28.11
CA ASN A 416 7.97 19.43 27.53
C ASN A 416 9.34 18.74 27.33
N GLN A 417 9.33 17.40 27.25
CA GLN A 417 10.48 16.59 26.80
C GLN A 417 10.20 16.02 25.42
N HIS A 418 11.22 15.44 24.78
CA HIS A 418 11.10 14.88 23.44
C HIS A 418 11.28 13.36 23.43
N ILE A 419 10.42 12.66 22.70
CA ILE A 419 10.64 11.25 22.36
C ILE A 419 11.44 11.19 21.06
N GLN A 420 12.59 10.51 21.07
CA GLN A 420 13.36 10.24 19.86
C GLN A 420 12.66 9.17 19.02
N LEU A 421 12.59 9.38 17.72
CA LEU A 421 12.07 8.42 16.75
C LEU A 421 13.21 7.84 15.91
N PHE A 422 13.21 6.51 15.79
CA PHE A 422 14.14 5.75 14.97
C PHE A 422 13.38 5.13 13.80
N ASN A 423 13.48 5.77 12.65
CA ASN A 423 12.72 5.39 11.47
C ASN A 423 13.57 4.52 10.53
N THR A 424 12.97 3.46 10.04
CA THR A 424 13.42 2.72 8.86
C THR A 424 12.57 3.15 7.65
N ALA A 425 12.65 2.44 6.53
CA ALA A 425 11.80 2.74 5.37
C ALA A 425 10.30 2.70 5.73
N ASN A 426 9.87 1.68 6.49
CA ASN A 426 8.45 1.39 6.72
C ASN A 426 8.06 1.26 8.20
N GLU A 427 9.04 1.35 9.11
CA GLU A 427 8.81 1.17 10.54
C GLU A 427 9.37 2.33 11.37
N VAL A 428 8.63 2.70 12.40
CA VAL A 428 9.03 3.67 13.44
C VAL A 428 9.22 2.93 14.75
N PHE A 429 10.34 3.20 15.41
CA PHE A 429 10.59 2.80 16.79
C PHE A 429 10.75 4.02 17.69
N LEU A 430 10.26 3.93 18.92
CA LEU A 430 10.31 4.99 19.91
C LEU A 430 11.52 4.78 20.83
N THR A 431 12.19 5.87 21.20
CA THR A 431 13.33 5.91 22.14
C THR A 431 14.54 5.07 21.69
N SER A 432 15.68 5.20 22.40
CA SER A 432 16.88 4.41 22.12
C SER A 432 16.66 2.90 22.24
N ASP A 433 15.68 2.50 23.04
CA ASP A 433 15.36 1.10 23.33
C ASP A 433 14.54 0.43 22.22
N ARG A 434 14.27 1.16 21.13
CA ARG A 434 13.55 0.69 19.95
C ARG A 434 12.17 0.09 20.26
N VAL A 435 11.40 0.80 21.07
CA VAL A 435 10.03 0.40 21.44
C VAL A 435 9.13 0.39 20.21
N PRO A 436 8.48 -0.74 19.85
CA PRO A 436 7.60 -0.82 18.70
C PRO A 436 6.21 -0.25 19.00
N ILE A 437 5.57 0.29 17.95
CA ILE A 437 4.14 0.64 17.95
C ILE A 437 3.34 -0.58 17.47
N LEU A 438 2.49 -1.11 18.36
CA LEU A 438 1.70 -2.34 18.16
C LEU A 438 0.36 -2.06 17.47
N HIS A 439 -0.37 -1.05 17.94
CA HIS A 439 -1.64 -0.61 17.36
C HIS A 439 -1.44 0.79 16.80
N ARG A 440 -1.78 0.99 15.52
CA ARG A 440 -1.48 2.22 14.79
C ARG A 440 -2.77 2.95 14.43
N ASP A 441 -2.70 4.27 14.38
CA ASP A 441 -3.69 5.13 13.73
C ASP A 441 -5.13 4.94 14.23
N GLN A 442 -5.30 4.69 15.55
CA GLN A 442 -6.63 4.67 16.15
C GLN A 442 -7.14 6.11 16.27
N ALA A 443 -7.85 6.57 15.23
CA ALA A 443 -8.32 7.95 15.13
C ALA A 443 -9.33 8.29 16.22
N ALA A 444 -9.28 9.54 16.69
CA ALA A 444 -10.22 10.16 17.61
C ALA A 444 -10.61 11.55 17.10
N SER A 445 -11.73 12.09 17.58
CA SER A 445 -12.17 13.45 17.22
C SER A 445 -11.23 14.55 17.72
N ASP A 446 -10.42 14.26 18.74
CA ASP A 446 -9.42 15.15 19.34
C ASP A 446 -7.99 14.60 19.24
N GLY A 447 -7.70 13.71 18.26
CA GLY A 447 -6.34 13.26 18.01
C GLY A 447 -6.20 11.84 17.48
N VAL A 448 -5.12 11.17 17.89
CA VAL A 448 -4.84 9.78 17.49
C VAL A 448 -4.19 9.00 18.63
N LEU A 449 -4.59 7.73 18.75
CA LEU A 449 -4.06 6.79 19.72
C LEU A 449 -3.20 5.75 18.99
N HIS A 450 -2.00 5.51 19.53
CA HIS A 450 -1.12 4.43 19.13
C HIS A 450 -0.81 3.56 20.35
N GLY A 451 -1.09 2.26 20.25
CA GLY A 451 -0.77 1.30 21.30
C GLY A 451 0.70 0.89 21.25
N ILE A 452 1.38 0.91 22.38
CA ILE A 452 2.81 0.55 22.50
C ILE A 452 3.02 -0.57 23.51
N GLY A 453 4.07 -1.37 23.30
CA GLY A 453 4.38 -2.54 24.15
C GLY A 453 5.16 -2.24 25.42
N PHE A 454 5.61 -0.99 25.63
CA PHE A 454 6.50 -0.61 26.73
C PHE A 454 6.10 0.74 27.30
N ILE A 455 6.39 0.96 28.58
CA ILE A 455 6.19 2.26 29.24
C ILE A 455 7.39 3.15 28.92
N LEU A 456 7.13 4.30 28.29
CA LEU A 456 8.13 5.31 27.99
C LEU A 456 8.50 6.05 29.27
N MET A 457 9.79 6.04 29.60
CA MET A 457 10.32 6.74 30.76
C MET A 457 10.88 8.11 30.35
N PRO A 458 10.43 9.21 30.98
CA PRO A 458 11.07 10.50 30.87
C PRO A 458 12.54 10.48 31.30
N ASP A 459 13.31 11.47 30.86
CA ASP A 459 14.63 11.71 31.41
C ASP A 459 14.50 12.19 32.87
N ASN A 460 15.30 11.59 33.75
CA ASN A 460 15.43 11.96 35.17
C ASN A 460 14.12 11.90 35.97
N VAL A 461 13.35 10.80 35.85
CA VAL A 461 12.19 10.59 36.72
C VAL A 461 12.64 10.48 38.18
N ASP A 462 12.22 11.45 39.00
CA ASP A 462 12.31 11.36 40.45
C ASP A 462 11.07 10.62 40.97
N PHE A 463 11.23 9.36 41.38
CA PHE A 463 10.15 8.58 41.99
C PHE A 463 9.81 9.03 43.42
N GLY A 464 10.53 10.01 43.97
CA GLY A 464 10.25 10.61 45.26
C GLY A 464 10.12 9.56 46.36
N GLN A 465 8.96 9.55 47.01
CA GLN A 465 8.69 8.63 48.12
C GLN A 465 8.55 7.16 47.68
N CYS A 466 8.37 6.90 46.38
CA CYS A 466 8.25 5.57 45.82
C CYS A 466 9.57 5.00 45.29
N GLN A 467 10.67 5.76 45.37
CA GLN A 467 12.01 5.34 44.95
C GLN A 467 12.47 3.99 45.55
N PRO A 468 12.17 3.65 46.83
CA PRO A 468 12.54 2.35 47.38
C PRO A 468 11.94 1.16 46.62
N PHE A 469 10.75 1.33 46.03
CA PHE A 469 10.07 0.29 45.26
C PHE A 469 10.51 0.26 43.79
N ALA A 470 11.01 1.38 43.25
CA ALA A 470 11.52 1.48 41.89
C ALA A 470 12.83 0.71 41.68
N SER A 471 13.61 0.54 42.75
CA SER A 471 14.92 -0.15 42.71
C SER A 471 14.81 -1.66 42.94
N VAL A 472 13.62 -2.17 43.25
CA VAL A 472 13.40 -3.60 43.48
C VAL A 472 13.33 -4.28 42.12
N THR A 473 14.42 -4.93 41.72
CA THR A 473 14.39 -5.83 40.56
C THR A 473 13.33 -6.90 40.84
N PRO A 474 12.41 -7.20 39.90
CA PRO A 474 11.48 -8.31 40.09
C PRO A 474 12.31 -9.57 40.35
N THR A 475 12.20 -10.11 41.57
CA THR A 475 12.71 -11.43 41.91
C THR A 475 12.20 -12.39 40.83
N PRO A 476 13.04 -13.24 40.22
CA PRO A 476 12.57 -14.12 39.15
C PRO A 476 11.46 -15.00 39.69
N ALA A 477 10.22 -14.68 39.32
CA ALA A 477 9.11 -15.59 39.46
C ALA A 477 9.48 -16.84 38.65
N MET A 478 9.38 -18.01 39.28
CA MET A 478 9.67 -19.31 38.67
C MET A 478 9.19 -19.35 37.22
N SER A 479 10.13 -19.63 36.31
CA SER A 479 9.86 -19.80 34.89
C SER A 479 8.66 -20.73 34.68
N PRO A 480 7.63 -20.34 33.92
CA PRO A 480 6.77 -21.33 33.30
C PRO A 480 7.60 -22.05 32.23
N THR A 481 7.65 -23.38 32.34
CA THR A 481 8.21 -24.31 31.36
C THR A 481 7.78 -23.94 29.94
N PRO A 482 8.67 -23.99 28.93
CA PRO A 482 8.33 -23.62 27.56
C PRO A 482 7.33 -24.63 26.98
N SER A 483 6.06 -24.26 26.91
CA SER A 483 5.09 -24.96 26.06
C SER A 483 5.26 -24.47 24.63
N MET A 484 5.35 -25.43 23.72
CA MET A 484 5.74 -25.26 22.32
C MET A 484 4.93 -24.19 21.57
N ALA A 485 5.66 -23.56 20.65
CA ALA A 485 5.21 -22.63 19.63
C ALA A 485 3.86 -23.00 19.00
N ALA A 486 2.89 -22.10 19.12
CA ALA A 486 1.86 -21.92 18.11
C ALA A 486 2.34 -20.81 17.16
N SER A 487 2.50 -21.18 15.89
CA SER A 487 2.77 -20.27 14.77
C SER A 487 1.72 -19.15 14.72
N PRO A 488 2.06 -17.92 14.28
CA PRO A 488 1.09 -16.84 14.20
C PRO A 488 0.04 -17.15 13.11
N THR A 489 -1.16 -17.50 13.55
CA THR A 489 -2.36 -17.46 12.71
C THR A 489 -2.71 -15.98 12.48
N PRO A 490 -3.03 -15.54 11.25
CA PRO A 490 -3.47 -14.16 11.04
C PRO A 490 -4.78 -13.94 11.79
N LEU A 491 -4.82 -12.98 12.72
CA LEU A 491 -6.06 -12.53 13.34
C LEU A 491 -6.89 -11.74 12.32
N PRO A 492 -8.21 -11.97 12.24
CA PRO A 492 -9.09 -11.25 11.34
C PRO A 492 -9.22 -9.77 11.76
N PRO A 493 -9.63 -8.88 10.84
CA PRO A 493 -9.92 -7.49 11.19
C PRO A 493 -10.98 -7.43 12.29
N ILE A 494 -10.86 -6.45 13.18
CA ILE A 494 -11.83 -6.16 14.25
C ILE A 494 -13.21 -5.98 13.59
N ILE A 495 -14.09 -6.96 13.81
CA ILE A 495 -15.48 -6.91 13.37
C ILE A 495 -16.24 -6.09 14.41
N SER A 496 -17.14 -5.23 13.94
CA SER A 496 -18.16 -4.47 14.69
C SER A 496 -19.05 -5.30 15.65
N SER A 497 -18.81 -6.60 15.83
CA SER A 497 -19.61 -7.48 16.69
C SER A 497 -19.41 -7.22 18.18
N ASP A 498 -18.22 -6.78 18.59
CA ASP A 498 -17.92 -6.53 20.02
C ASP A 498 -18.60 -5.27 20.57
N LEU A 499 -19.21 -4.45 19.71
CA LEU A 499 -20.01 -3.28 20.10
C LEU A 499 -21.51 -3.58 20.22
N ASN A 500 -22.00 -4.64 19.58
CA ASN A 500 -23.44 -4.97 19.58
C ASN A 500 -23.85 -5.87 20.75
N ASP A 501 -22.93 -6.66 21.33
CA ASP A 501 -23.22 -7.47 22.52
C ASP A 501 -23.36 -6.64 23.82
N PHE A 502 -23.02 -5.35 23.82
CA PHE A 502 -23.17 -4.47 24.98
C PHE A 502 -24.48 -3.68 25.03
N LEU A 503 -25.28 -3.65 23.94
CA LEU A 503 -26.55 -2.92 23.92
C LEU A 503 -27.72 -3.71 24.56
N SER A 504 -27.54 -4.98 24.92
CA SER A 504 -28.59 -5.80 25.55
C SER A 504 -28.70 -5.70 27.07
N GLU A 505 -27.73 -5.11 27.79
CA GLU A 505 -27.76 -5.03 29.27
C GLU A 505 -28.10 -3.64 29.84
N ALA A 506 -28.30 -2.62 29.01
CA ALA A 506 -28.65 -1.26 29.48
C ALA A 506 -30.17 -0.97 29.50
N SER A 507 -31.03 -1.99 29.60
CA SER A 507 -32.49 -1.83 29.69
C SER A 507 -33.05 -2.19 31.06
N ILE A 508 -32.72 -1.40 32.09
CA ILE A 508 -33.54 -1.33 33.32
C ILE A 508 -33.63 0.14 33.78
N LEU A 509 -34.76 0.80 33.49
CA LEU A 509 -35.20 2.03 34.16
C LEU A 509 -36.42 1.73 35.04
N PRO A 510 -36.57 2.35 36.22
CA PRO A 510 -37.69 2.09 37.12
C PRO A 510 -38.98 2.82 36.67
N SER A 511 -40.10 2.15 36.90
CA SER A 511 -41.46 2.62 36.62
C SER A 511 -41.86 3.82 37.49
N LEU A 512 -42.45 4.84 36.87
CA LEU A 512 -43.32 5.80 37.56
C LEU A 512 -44.76 5.60 37.07
N THR A 513 -45.61 5.20 38.01
CA THR A 513 -47.07 5.06 37.87
C THR A 513 -47.78 6.42 37.82
N PRO A 514 -48.93 6.54 37.13
CA PRO A 514 -49.70 7.78 37.03
C PRO A 514 -50.79 7.88 38.11
N THR A 515 -51.11 9.11 38.51
CA THR A 515 -52.33 9.47 39.26
C THR A 515 -53.30 10.26 38.37
N PRO A 516 -54.62 10.23 38.69
CA PRO A 516 -55.64 10.20 37.66
C PRO A 516 -56.35 11.53 37.39
N THR A 517 -57.01 11.49 36.23
CA THR A 517 -58.01 12.36 35.61
C THR A 517 -59.10 12.95 36.52
N THR A 518 -59.49 14.18 36.20
CA THR A 518 -60.88 14.67 36.32
C THR A 518 -61.33 15.26 34.98
N ASN A 519 -62.41 14.69 34.43
CA ASN A 519 -63.18 15.19 33.30
C ASN A 519 -63.98 16.44 33.67
N LEU A 520 -64.18 17.34 32.71
CA LEU A 520 -65.47 18.03 32.48
C LEU A 520 -65.53 18.63 31.07
N SER A 521 -66.25 17.89 30.23
CA SER A 521 -67.16 18.26 29.12
C SER A 521 -67.20 19.68 28.55
N ASN A 522 -67.25 19.66 27.21
CA ASN A 522 -68.27 20.26 26.33
C ASN A 522 -68.05 21.64 25.67
N ASN A 523 -68.14 21.53 24.34
CA ASN A 523 -68.80 22.40 23.37
C ASN A 523 -68.12 23.68 22.90
N GLY A 524 -67.83 23.69 21.59
CA GLY A 524 -68.53 24.61 20.71
C GLY A 524 -67.70 25.73 20.09
N ALA A 525 -67.51 25.60 18.78
CA ALA A 525 -67.67 26.64 17.76
C ALA A 525 -66.66 27.80 17.63
N GLU A 526 -66.43 28.11 16.34
CA GLU A 526 -66.07 29.40 15.75
C GLU A 526 -64.66 29.98 15.91
N GLY A 527 -64.03 30.16 14.75
CA GLY A 527 -63.83 31.52 14.25
C GLY A 527 -62.43 32.13 14.39
N GLY A 528 -61.77 32.32 13.25
CA GLY A 528 -61.24 33.65 12.89
C GLY A 528 -59.83 34.04 13.33
N SER A 529 -58.98 34.16 12.31
CA SER A 529 -58.28 35.42 11.93
C SER A 529 -57.14 35.99 12.77
N HIS A 530 -56.05 36.30 12.04
CA HIS A 530 -54.97 37.28 12.27
C HIS A 530 -54.12 37.08 13.55
N LYS A 531 -52.79 36.94 13.45
CA LYS A 531 -51.83 37.84 12.81
C LYS A 531 -50.52 37.10 12.50
#